data_AF-A0A8J4REA7-F1
#
_entry.id   AF-A0A8J4REA7-F1
#
_cell.length_a   1.000
_cell.length_b   1.000
_cell.length_c   1.000
_cell.angle_alpha   90.00
_cell.angle_beta   90.00
_cell.angle_gamma   90.00
#
_symmetry.space_group_name_H-M   'P 1'
#
loop_
_entity.id
_entity.type
_entity.pdbx_description
1 polymer ?
#
loop_
_entity_poly.entity_id
_entity_poly.type
_entity_poly.pdbx_seq_one_letter_code
_entity_poly.pdbx_strand_id
1 'polypeptide(L)'
;MMIGNRRVATPVTKKWLLRLKDSYTSGLRNLSKGQYAKETTFSFRHTEVCAIQTTLCIRERESLFRGEFENFCVSGYMEIDKAIRESNDRRLKTKYNNAIYVIKRALALYSIEEVAFSFNGGKDSTVLLHVLRAGYFLYKAEQSCSNEGLNDFPIRTIYFESTSAFPEINSFTYDAASAYGLQMDIIRTDFKSGLEDLLKTKPIRAIFLGVRIGDPTAVGQEQFSPSSPGWPSFMRVNPILDWSYRDVWAFILTCKVQYCSLYDQGYTSIGSIYDTVPNALLCISDSSNRKETFRPAYLLSDGRLERAGRVKKFSPVSGSFSAVSNGPDNIDLRKNSMLTASVIAVGDEILFGTIEDQLGPSLCRKLHSIGWSVSQATVVRNDVDSVAEEVERQKSNNDLIFIYGGIGPLHSDVTLSGVAKAFGVRLAPDEEFEEYLRHLIGDQCTGDRNEMAQLPEGITELLHHENLPVPLMKCQNVIILTATNIMELDKEWECLIELTKSGGLFEMMEPYISKCLITQLSDVETAQPLSKLCLEFPDLYIGSYRRSRTGPLTISFRGKDQARIESAKEALYEKFHPGVFSETN
;
A
#
# COMPACT_ATOMS: atom_id res chain seq x y z
N MET A 1 57.61 6.08 -33.86
CA MET A 1 56.84 4.98 -34.50
C MET A 1 55.41 5.07 -33.96
N MET A 2 54.48 5.49 -34.84
CA MET A 2 52.99 5.58 -34.75
C MET A 2 52.32 6.00 -33.42
N ILE A 3 51.75 7.19 -33.21
CA ILE A 3 50.61 7.95 -33.83
C ILE A 3 49.19 7.40 -33.53
N GLY A 4 48.38 8.25 -32.87
CA GLY A 4 46.90 8.28 -32.86
C GLY A 4 46.33 8.28 -31.44
N ASN A 5 45.96 9.36 -30.75
CA ASN A 5 45.16 10.56 -31.05
C ASN A 5 43.69 10.28 -31.37
N ARG A 6 42.78 10.36 -30.38
CA ARG A 6 41.63 11.31 -30.36
C ARG A 6 40.55 11.01 -29.29
N ARG A 7 40.20 12.11 -28.60
CA ARG A 7 38.87 12.62 -28.19
C ARG A 7 38.10 11.97 -27.04
N VAL A 8 38.27 12.62 -25.90
CA VAL A 8 37.26 12.93 -24.88
C VAL A 8 35.97 13.45 -25.52
N ALA A 9 34.83 12.89 -25.10
CA ALA A 9 33.50 13.46 -25.31
C ALA A 9 32.78 13.56 -23.96
N THR A 10 32.52 14.79 -23.53
CA THR A 10 31.40 15.19 -22.65
C THR A 10 30.42 16.00 -23.53
N PRO A 11 29.18 16.39 -23.12
CA PRO A 11 28.42 16.14 -21.88
C PRO A 11 26.92 15.77 -22.10
N VAL A 12 26.27 15.11 -21.13
CA VAL A 12 24.79 15.19 -20.95
C VAL A 12 24.45 15.32 -19.46
N THR A 13 24.88 16.42 -18.83
CA THR A 13 24.71 16.63 -17.37
C THR A 13 24.18 18.02 -16.99
N LYS A 14 23.43 18.72 -17.86
CA LYS A 14 22.90 20.05 -17.51
C LYS A 14 21.46 20.38 -17.94
N LYS A 15 20.61 19.39 -18.25
CA LYS A 15 19.24 19.64 -18.74
C LYS A 15 18.09 19.20 -17.83
N TRP A 16 18.37 18.46 -16.76
CA TRP A 16 17.33 17.99 -15.84
C TRP A 16 17.09 18.90 -14.64
N LEU A 17 18.13 19.52 -14.06
CA LEU A 17 18.00 20.42 -12.91
C LEU A 17 17.40 21.81 -13.19
N LEU A 18 17.35 22.25 -14.46
CA LEU A 18 16.82 23.57 -14.82
C LEU A 18 15.30 23.58 -15.08
N ARG A 19 14.67 22.42 -15.33
CA ARG A 19 13.23 22.37 -15.67
C ARG A 19 12.27 22.38 -14.48
N LEU A 20 12.74 22.10 -13.27
CA LEU A 20 11.94 22.27 -12.04
C LEU A 20 11.89 23.73 -11.55
N LYS A 21 12.77 24.60 -12.05
CA LYS A 21 12.78 26.03 -11.71
C LYS A 21 11.94 26.91 -12.63
N ASP A 22 11.75 26.51 -13.89
CA ASP A 22 11.08 27.36 -14.91
C ASP A 22 9.54 27.28 -14.88
N SER A 23 8.93 26.33 -14.16
CA SER A 23 7.47 26.26 -14.01
C SER A 23 6.88 27.28 -13.04
N TYR A 24 7.69 28.14 -12.41
CA TYR A 24 7.23 29.13 -11.43
C TYR A 24 7.25 30.60 -11.91
N THR A 25 7.68 30.91 -13.14
CA THR A 25 7.68 32.30 -13.65
C THR A 25 7.45 32.42 -15.16
N SER A 26 6.30 31.99 -15.68
CA SER A 26 5.81 32.48 -16.98
C SER A 26 4.31 32.19 -17.19
N GLY A 27 3.45 32.93 -16.49
CA GLY A 27 2.00 32.83 -16.64
C GLY A 27 1.25 34.14 -16.49
N LEU A 28 1.91 35.29 -16.65
CA LEU A 28 1.26 36.60 -16.61
C LEU A 28 1.96 37.54 -17.60
N ARG A 29 1.46 37.58 -18.83
CA ARG A 29 1.42 38.75 -19.75
C ARG A 29 1.18 38.25 -21.17
N ASN A 30 -0.06 38.37 -21.61
CA ASN A 30 -0.46 38.98 -22.89
C ASN A 30 -1.84 38.43 -23.26
N LEU A 31 -2.87 39.23 -23.03
CA LEU A 31 -4.05 39.33 -23.89
C LEU A 31 -4.83 40.57 -23.41
N SER A 32 -4.53 41.70 -24.03
CA SER A 32 -5.34 42.91 -23.94
C SER A 32 -5.94 43.21 -25.31
N LYS A 33 -7.25 43.48 -25.30
CA LYS A 33 -8.08 44.11 -26.35
C LYS A 33 -8.70 43.17 -27.39
N GLY A 34 -10.05 43.12 -27.39
CA GLY A 34 -10.83 42.81 -28.59
C GLY A 34 -12.21 42.19 -28.42
N GLN A 35 -13.19 42.99 -27.98
CA GLN A 35 -14.63 42.95 -28.35
C GLN A 35 -15.49 41.66 -28.21
N TYR A 36 -16.40 41.74 -27.22
CA TYR A 36 -17.83 41.42 -27.25
C TYR A 36 -18.40 40.59 -28.43
N ALA A 37 -18.82 39.36 -28.11
CA ALA A 37 -20.06 38.76 -28.60
C ALA A 37 -20.65 37.85 -27.50
N LYS A 38 -21.93 38.03 -27.18
CA LYS A 38 -22.69 37.22 -26.22
C LYS A 38 -23.00 35.86 -26.85
N GLU A 39 -22.47 34.78 -26.29
CA GLU A 39 -23.05 33.44 -26.43
C GLU A 39 -22.90 32.68 -25.11
N THR A 40 -24.05 32.33 -24.53
CA THR A 40 -24.17 31.58 -23.28
C THR A 40 -23.70 30.15 -23.52
N THR A 41 -22.49 29.80 -23.06
CA THR A 41 -21.97 28.42 -23.09
C THR A 41 -21.99 27.82 -21.68
N PHE A 42 -22.85 26.83 -21.47
CA PHE A 42 -22.84 25.96 -20.29
C PHE A 42 -21.54 25.13 -20.30
N SER A 43 -20.74 25.26 -19.24
CA SER A 43 -19.58 24.40 -18.98
C SER A 43 -20.06 23.04 -18.49
N PHE A 44 -19.97 22.01 -19.34
CA PHE A 44 -20.13 20.61 -18.94
C PHE A 44 -18.82 20.10 -18.35
N ARG A 45 -18.86 19.56 -17.12
CA ARG A 45 -17.76 18.81 -16.51
C ARG A 45 -17.70 17.41 -17.12
N HIS A 46 -16.51 16.94 -17.49
CA HIS A 46 -16.28 15.61 -18.09
C HIS A 46 -16.66 14.42 -17.20
N THR A 47 -16.97 14.64 -15.91
CA THR A 47 -17.45 13.62 -14.97
C THR A 47 -18.96 13.32 -15.09
N GLU A 48 -19.77 14.18 -15.72
CA GLU A 48 -21.23 13.95 -15.84
C GLU A 48 -21.62 13.16 -17.10
N VAL A 49 -20.78 13.16 -18.14
CA VAL A 49 -21.08 12.47 -19.41
C VAL A 49 -21.04 10.95 -19.25
N CYS A 50 -20.24 10.42 -18.31
CA CYS A 50 -20.20 8.98 -18.01
C CYS A 50 -21.38 8.52 -17.13
N ALA A 51 -21.91 9.40 -16.26
CA ALA A 51 -23.06 9.09 -15.41
C ALA A 51 -24.38 9.03 -16.19
N ILE A 52 -24.53 9.84 -17.24
CA ILE A 52 -25.77 9.92 -18.03
C ILE A 52 -25.91 8.72 -18.99
N GLN A 53 -24.81 8.19 -19.54
CA GLN A 53 -24.85 6.93 -20.32
C GLN A 53 -25.14 5.70 -19.45
N THR A 54 -24.73 5.72 -18.18
CA THR A 54 -24.93 4.60 -17.25
C THR A 54 -26.37 4.55 -16.70
N THR A 55 -27.02 5.70 -16.53
CA THR A 55 -28.41 5.77 -16.02
C THR A 55 -29.44 5.31 -17.06
N LEU A 56 -29.18 5.48 -18.37
CA LEU A 56 -30.03 4.92 -19.42
C LEU A 56 -30.03 3.38 -19.44
N CYS A 57 -28.89 2.75 -19.12
CA CYS A 57 -28.73 1.31 -19.11
C CYS A 57 -29.54 0.61 -17.98
N ILE A 58 -29.84 1.32 -16.90
CA ILE A 58 -30.61 0.80 -15.76
C ILE A 58 -32.12 0.77 -16.07
N ARG A 59 -32.64 1.80 -16.76
CA ARG A 59 -34.08 1.87 -17.10
C ARG A 59 -34.49 0.93 -18.24
N GLU A 60 -33.57 0.59 -19.15
CA GLU A 60 -33.84 -0.40 -20.20
C GLU A 60 -33.78 -1.86 -19.69
N ARG A 61 -33.11 -2.12 -18.55
CA ARG A 61 -32.98 -3.48 -17.97
C ARG A 61 -34.26 -4.04 -17.34
N GLU A 62 -35.19 -3.22 -16.86
CA GLU A 62 -36.40 -3.72 -16.20
C GLU A 62 -37.50 -4.19 -17.17
N SER A 63 -37.44 -3.84 -18.46
CA SER A 63 -38.49 -4.19 -19.44
C SER A 63 -38.16 -5.38 -20.36
N LEU A 64 -36.89 -5.81 -20.43
CA LEU A 64 -36.45 -6.86 -21.37
C LEU A 64 -36.29 -8.27 -20.76
N PHE A 65 -36.28 -8.44 -19.44
CA PHE A 65 -35.89 -9.70 -18.78
C PHE A 65 -37.05 -10.60 -18.34
N ARG A 66 -38.01 -10.86 -19.23
CA ARG A 66 -39.04 -11.89 -19.00
C ARG A 66 -39.25 -12.89 -20.14
N GLY A 67 -38.45 -12.83 -21.22
CA GLY A 67 -38.78 -13.51 -22.47
C GLY A 67 -37.69 -14.29 -23.22
N GLU A 68 -36.42 -14.33 -22.80
CA GLU A 68 -35.37 -15.03 -23.57
C GLU A 68 -34.51 -15.94 -22.66
N PHE A 69 -35.14 -16.98 -22.14
CA PHE A 69 -34.48 -18.18 -21.62
C PHE A 69 -34.46 -19.21 -22.76
N GLU A 70 -33.47 -19.13 -23.65
CA GLU A 70 -33.01 -20.18 -24.57
C GLU A 70 -32.11 -19.49 -25.62
N ASN A 71 -30.84 -19.92 -25.75
CA ASN A 71 -29.83 -19.55 -26.78
C ASN A 71 -28.53 -18.85 -26.32
N PHE A 72 -28.10 -19.01 -25.06
CA PHE A 72 -26.71 -18.67 -24.67
C PHE A 72 -25.81 -19.89 -24.57
N CYS A 73 -25.77 -20.70 -25.63
CA CYS A 73 -24.78 -21.76 -25.77
C CYS A 73 -24.39 -21.82 -27.25
N VAL A 74 -23.13 -21.47 -27.56
CA VAL A 74 -22.28 -21.94 -28.69
C VAL A 74 -21.20 -20.89 -29.11
N SER A 75 -21.27 -19.58 -28.78
CA SER A 75 -20.26 -18.57 -29.24
C SER A 75 -19.39 -17.85 -28.19
N GLY A 76 -19.62 -18.01 -26.88
CA GLY A 76 -19.09 -17.13 -25.83
C GLY A 76 -17.55 -17.10 -25.59
N TYR A 77 -16.77 -17.99 -26.20
CA TYR A 77 -15.33 -18.14 -25.90
C TYR A 77 -14.42 -17.27 -26.77
N MET A 78 -14.69 -17.30 -28.08
CA MET A 78 -14.08 -16.36 -29.03
C MET A 78 -14.51 -14.93 -28.71
N GLU A 79 -15.65 -14.75 -28.04
CA GLU A 79 -16.14 -13.45 -27.57
C GLU A 79 -15.29 -12.85 -26.45
N ILE A 80 -14.74 -13.65 -25.52
CA ILE A 80 -13.83 -13.13 -24.47
C ILE A 80 -12.52 -12.63 -25.09
N ASP A 81 -11.84 -13.49 -25.85
CA ASP A 81 -10.56 -13.14 -26.49
C ASP A 81 -10.73 -11.95 -27.44
N LYS A 82 -11.82 -11.93 -28.21
CA LYS A 82 -12.19 -10.81 -29.06
C LYS A 82 -12.49 -9.53 -28.27
N ALA A 83 -13.32 -9.59 -27.22
CA ALA A 83 -13.67 -8.43 -26.41
C ALA A 83 -12.42 -7.79 -25.77
N ILE A 84 -11.49 -8.60 -25.28
CA ILE A 84 -10.23 -8.09 -24.74
C ILE A 84 -9.34 -7.50 -25.83
N ARG A 85 -9.22 -8.15 -27.00
CA ARG A 85 -8.44 -7.62 -28.13
C ARG A 85 -9.00 -6.32 -28.68
N GLU A 86 -10.31 -6.16 -28.69
CA GLU A 86 -11.01 -4.96 -29.15
C GLU A 86 -11.08 -3.85 -28.08
N SER A 87 -10.83 -4.17 -26.81
CA SER A 87 -10.80 -3.19 -25.72
C SER A 87 -9.71 -2.13 -25.90
N ASN A 88 -9.98 -0.88 -25.50
CA ASN A 88 -8.95 0.17 -25.47
C ASN A 88 -8.06 0.10 -24.22
N ASP A 89 -8.39 -0.77 -23.26
CA ASP A 89 -7.62 -0.93 -22.03
C ASP A 89 -6.34 -1.76 -22.29
N ARG A 90 -5.21 -1.06 -22.38
CA ARG A 90 -3.88 -1.69 -22.58
C ARG A 90 -3.46 -2.54 -21.38
N ARG A 91 -3.80 -2.12 -20.16
CA ARG A 91 -3.44 -2.86 -18.93
C ARG A 91 -4.13 -4.19 -18.91
N LEU A 92 -5.44 -4.19 -19.15
CA LEU A 92 -6.26 -5.41 -19.20
C LEU A 92 -5.76 -6.38 -20.28
N LYS A 93 -5.40 -5.87 -21.48
CA LYS A 93 -4.78 -6.68 -22.54
C LYS A 93 -3.49 -7.37 -22.08
N THR A 94 -2.60 -6.63 -21.43
CA THR A 94 -1.33 -7.18 -20.92
C THR A 94 -1.58 -8.25 -19.86
N LYS A 95 -2.47 -7.99 -18.89
CA LYS A 95 -2.85 -8.93 -17.81
C LYS A 95 -3.45 -10.21 -18.37
N TYR A 96 -4.36 -10.08 -19.34
CA TYR A 96 -4.97 -11.21 -20.06
C TYR A 96 -3.92 -12.02 -20.82
N ASN A 97 -3.07 -11.38 -21.62
CA ASN A 97 -2.02 -12.09 -22.38
C ASN A 97 -1.07 -12.87 -21.47
N ASN A 98 -0.67 -12.29 -20.34
CA ASN A 98 0.16 -12.97 -19.35
C ASN A 98 -0.54 -14.19 -18.75
N ALA A 99 -1.83 -14.07 -18.40
CA ALA A 99 -2.60 -15.19 -17.88
C ALA A 99 -2.74 -16.32 -18.92
N ILE A 100 -3.02 -15.98 -20.19
CA ILE A 100 -3.07 -16.95 -21.29
C ILE A 100 -1.73 -17.66 -21.47
N TYR A 101 -0.61 -16.93 -21.37
CA TYR A 101 0.72 -17.52 -21.42
C TYR A 101 0.95 -18.55 -20.30
N VAL A 102 0.57 -18.23 -19.05
CA VAL A 102 0.67 -19.16 -17.92
C VAL A 102 -0.17 -20.42 -18.17
N ILE A 103 -1.40 -20.27 -18.65
CA ILE A 103 -2.29 -21.39 -18.96
C ILE A 103 -1.68 -22.27 -20.05
N LYS A 104 -1.22 -21.70 -21.16
CA LYS A 104 -0.58 -22.44 -22.24
C LYS A 104 0.65 -23.21 -21.76
N ARG A 105 1.46 -22.60 -20.90
CA ARG A 105 2.60 -23.28 -20.28
C ARG A 105 2.18 -24.47 -19.42
N ALA A 106 1.14 -24.33 -18.60
CA ALA A 106 0.64 -25.42 -17.80
C ALA A 106 0.12 -26.57 -18.69
N LEU A 107 -0.66 -26.26 -19.73
CA LEU A 107 -1.18 -27.26 -20.67
C LEU A 107 -0.09 -27.90 -21.55
N ALA A 108 1.07 -27.28 -21.69
CA ALA A 108 2.25 -27.89 -22.32
C ALA A 108 3.04 -28.82 -21.38
N LEU A 109 2.87 -28.68 -20.07
CA LEU A 109 3.58 -29.48 -19.05
C LEU A 109 2.74 -30.66 -18.53
N TYR A 110 1.41 -30.54 -18.57
CA TYR A 110 0.47 -31.49 -18.01
C TYR A 110 -0.61 -31.84 -19.03
N SER A 111 -1.00 -33.12 -19.12
CA SER A 111 -2.13 -33.52 -19.96
C SER A 111 -3.45 -32.98 -19.40
N ILE A 112 -4.52 -33.05 -20.20
CA ILE A 112 -5.85 -32.57 -19.79
C ILE A 112 -6.39 -33.34 -18.58
N GLU A 113 -6.07 -34.62 -18.45
CA GLU A 113 -6.45 -35.46 -17.32
C GLU A 113 -5.64 -35.15 -16.05
N GLU A 114 -4.44 -34.57 -16.21
CA GLU A 114 -3.54 -34.20 -15.12
C GLU A 114 -3.82 -32.80 -14.54
N VAL A 115 -4.66 -32.01 -15.20
CA VAL A 115 -5.04 -30.66 -14.74
C VAL A 115 -6.45 -30.63 -14.15
N ALA A 116 -6.63 -29.83 -13.11
CA ALA A 116 -7.93 -29.49 -12.56
C ALA A 116 -8.05 -27.98 -12.32
N PHE A 117 -9.28 -27.50 -12.15
CA PHE A 117 -9.59 -26.10 -11.88
C PHE A 117 -10.40 -25.98 -10.59
N SER A 118 -9.95 -25.16 -9.64
CA SER A 118 -10.71 -24.91 -8.41
C SER A 118 -11.67 -23.74 -8.59
N PHE A 119 -12.97 -24.01 -8.50
CA PHE A 119 -14.03 -23.02 -8.70
C PHE A 119 -14.85 -22.85 -7.42
N ASN A 120 -15.21 -21.61 -7.08
CA ASN A 120 -16.00 -21.30 -5.88
C ASN A 120 -17.10 -20.26 -6.12
N GLY A 121 -17.39 -19.91 -7.38
CA GLY A 121 -18.37 -18.89 -7.76
C GLY A 121 -17.96 -17.45 -7.47
N GLY A 122 -16.90 -17.21 -6.69
CA GLY A 122 -16.37 -15.88 -6.45
C GLY A 122 -15.88 -15.20 -7.73
N LYS A 123 -15.79 -13.87 -7.72
CA LYS A 123 -15.36 -13.07 -8.87
C LYS A 123 -14.03 -13.55 -9.47
N ASP A 124 -13.05 -13.90 -8.63
CA ASP A 124 -11.69 -14.25 -9.05
C ASP A 124 -11.64 -15.61 -9.75
N SER A 125 -12.32 -16.62 -9.19
CA SER A 125 -12.46 -17.94 -9.82
C SER A 125 -13.35 -17.88 -11.07
N THR A 126 -14.34 -16.99 -11.10
CA THR A 126 -15.17 -16.73 -12.29
C THR A 126 -14.34 -16.14 -13.43
N VAL A 127 -13.51 -15.12 -13.16
CA VAL A 127 -12.55 -14.60 -14.14
C VAL A 127 -11.64 -15.72 -14.64
N LEU A 128 -11.05 -16.48 -13.71
CA LEU A 128 -10.16 -17.58 -14.09
C LEU A 128 -10.86 -18.63 -14.96
N LEU A 129 -12.12 -18.98 -14.70
CA LEU A 129 -12.89 -19.89 -15.55
C LEU A 129 -12.92 -19.41 -17.01
N HIS A 130 -13.24 -18.13 -17.23
CA HIS A 130 -13.31 -17.57 -18.58
C HIS A 130 -11.94 -17.47 -19.25
N VAL A 131 -10.92 -17.04 -18.50
CA VAL A 131 -9.54 -16.95 -19.02
C VAL A 131 -8.97 -18.35 -19.32
N LEU A 132 -9.24 -19.35 -18.47
CA LEU A 132 -8.82 -20.74 -18.66
C LEU A 132 -9.47 -21.37 -19.89
N ARG A 133 -10.78 -21.15 -20.09
CA ARG A 133 -11.48 -21.59 -21.30
C ARG A 133 -10.84 -20.97 -22.55
N ALA A 134 -10.64 -19.65 -22.56
CA ALA A 134 -9.98 -18.97 -23.69
C ALA A 134 -8.55 -19.49 -23.94
N GLY A 135 -7.75 -19.66 -22.89
CA GLY A 135 -6.39 -20.18 -22.97
C GLY A 135 -6.32 -21.61 -23.50
N TYR A 136 -7.23 -22.49 -23.06
CA TYR A 136 -7.36 -23.85 -23.59
C TYR A 136 -7.65 -23.87 -25.09
N PHE A 137 -8.61 -23.05 -25.54
CA PHE A 137 -8.96 -23.00 -26.96
C PHE A 137 -7.83 -22.44 -27.82
N LEU A 138 -7.18 -21.37 -27.38
CA LEU A 138 -6.02 -20.83 -28.07
C LEU A 138 -4.86 -21.83 -28.14
N TYR A 139 -4.64 -22.60 -27.08
CA TYR A 139 -3.64 -23.66 -27.06
C TYR A 139 -3.97 -24.80 -28.03
N LYS A 140 -5.24 -25.23 -28.09
CA LYS A 140 -5.70 -26.26 -29.02
C LYS A 140 -5.62 -25.82 -30.48
N ALA A 141 -6.01 -24.58 -30.77
CA ALA A 141 -5.93 -24.00 -32.12
C ALA A 141 -4.49 -23.94 -32.64
N GLU A 142 -3.50 -23.79 -31.76
CA GLU A 142 -2.07 -23.84 -32.12
C GLU A 142 -1.57 -25.26 -32.40
N GLN A 143 -2.23 -26.30 -31.86
CA GLN A 143 -1.82 -27.70 -32.01
C GLN A 143 -2.58 -28.47 -33.11
N SER A 144 -3.78 -28.05 -33.48
CA SER A 144 -4.66 -28.80 -34.40
C SER A 144 -5.00 -28.00 -35.65
N CYS A 145 -4.74 -28.55 -36.84
CA CYS A 145 -5.16 -27.96 -38.14
C CYS A 145 -6.63 -28.23 -38.50
N SER A 146 -7.42 -28.83 -37.60
CA SER A 146 -8.83 -29.18 -37.83
C SER A 146 -9.73 -28.71 -36.68
N ASN A 147 -10.85 -28.09 -37.04
CA ASN A 147 -11.84 -27.49 -36.13
C ASN A 147 -12.86 -28.50 -35.53
N GLU A 148 -12.55 -29.79 -35.50
CA GLU A 148 -13.52 -30.79 -35.01
C GLU A 148 -13.45 -30.95 -33.50
N GLY A 149 -14.55 -30.62 -32.81
CA GLY A 149 -14.76 -30.90 -31.38
C GLY A 149 -14.49 -29.75 -30.40
N LEU A 150 -14.56 -28.48 -30.83
CA LEU A 150 -14.33 -27.28 -30.01
C LEU A 150 -15.41 -26.96 -28.95
N ASN A 151 -16.39 -27.84 -28.73
CA ASN A 151 -17.57 -27.49 -27.93
C ASN A 151 -17.46 -27.85 -26.44
N ASP A 152 -16.48 -28.65 -26.04
CA ASP A 152 -16.37 -29.12 -24.65
C ASP A 152 -15.20 -28.48 -23.92
N PHE A 153 -15.40 -28.12 -22.66
CA PHE A 153 -14.34 -27.66 -21.76
C PHE A 153 -13.96 -28.82 -20.85
N PRO A 154 -12.91 -29.59 -21.19
CA PRO A 154 -12.68 -30.92 -20.61
C PRO A 154 -11.98 -30.86 -19.25
N ILE A 155 -11.61 -29.66 -18.76
CA ILE A 155 -10.86 -29.53 -17.52
C ILE A 155 -11.82 -29.76 -16.35
N ARG A 156 -11.50 -30.78 -15.56
CA ARG A 156 -12.20 -31.14 -14.34
C ARG A 156 -12.23 -29.97 -13.37
N THR A 157 -13.40 -29.70 -12.81
CA THR A 157 -13.62 -28.59 -11.88
C THR A 157 -13.84 -29.12 -10.47
N ILE A 158 -13.06 -28.64 -9.51
CA ILE A 158 -13.15 -28.98 -8.10
C ILE A 158 -13.97 -27.90 -7.41
N TYR A 159 -15.00 -28.30 -6.66
CA TYR A 159 -15.79 -27.39 -5.84
C TYR A 159 -15.90 -27.91 -4.41
N PHE A 160 -15.48 -27.09 -3.45
CA PHE A 160 -15.65 -27.37 -2.03
C PHE A 160 -16.94 -26.72 -1.55
N GLU A 161 -17.97 -27.55 -1.37
CA GLU A 161 -19.27 -27.09 -0.90
C GLU A 161 -19.23 -26.88 0.62
N SER A 162 -19.58 -25.67 1.06
CA SER A 162 -19.64 -25.32 2.48
C SER A 162 -21.07 -24.95 2.88
N THR A 163 -21.51 -25.47 4.02
CA THR A 163 -22.78 -25.06 4.66
C THR A 163 -22.75 -23.62 5.18
N SER A 164 -21.56 -23.01 5.25
CA SER A 164 -21.38 -21.62 5.67
C SER A 164 -21.31 -20.63 4.50
N ALA A 165 -21.42 -21.09 3.26
CA ALA A 165 -21.45 -20.24 2.08
C ALA A 165 -22.83 -19.58 1.90
N PHE A 166 -22.86 -18.42 1.25
CA PHE A 166 -24.12 -17.75 0.90
C PHE A 166 -24.93 -18.60 -0.10
N PRO A 167 -26.26 -18.70 0.04
CA PRO A 167 -27.09 -19.39 -0.95
C PRO A 167 -26.92 -18.84 -2.37
N GLU A 168 -26.72 -17.53 -2.52
CA GLU A 168 -26.52 -16.83 -3.79
C GLU A 168 -25.22 -17.24 -4.49
N ILE A 169 -24.12 -17.43 -3.74
CA ILE A 169 -22.85 -17.87 -4.33
C ILE A 169 -22.90 -19.35 -4.71
N ASN A 170 -23.63 -20.16 -3.93
CA ASN A 170 -23.86 -21.57 -4.24
C ASN A 170 -24.71 -21.72 -5.51
N SER A 171 -25.85 -21.01 -5.59
CA SER A 171 -26.72 -21.00 -6.78
C SER A 171 -25.92 -20.60 -8.01
N PHE A 172 -25.19 -19.47 -7.92
CA PHE A 172 -24.36 -19.01 -9.03
C PHE A 172 -23.32 -20.05 -9.47
N THR A 173 -22.70 -20.76 -8.52
CA THR A 173 -21.72 -21.81 -8.84
C THR A 173 -22.35 -22.95 -9.64
N TYR A 174 -23.54 -23.42 -9.24
CA TYR A 174 -24.27 -24.47 -9.96
C TYR A 174 -24.79 -24.01 -11.32
N ASP A 175 -25.33 -22.79 -11.38
CA ASP A 175 -25.81 -22.18 -12.62
C ASP A 175 -24.68 -22.01 -13.63
N ALA A 176 -23.51 -21.51 -13.19
CA ALA A 176 -22.32 -21.41 -14.03
C ALA A 176 -21.82 -22.78 -14.49
N ALA A 177 -21.81 -23.77 -13.60
CA ALA A 177 -21.39 -25.12 -13.96
C ALA A 177 -22.30 -25.77 -15.02
N SER A 178 -23.61 -25.58 -14.88
CA SER A 178 -24.59 -26.05 -15.85
C SER A 178 -24.47 -25.30 -17.18
N ALA A 179 -24.40 -23.96 -17.14
CA ALA A 179 -24.31 -23.11 -18.32
C ALA A 179 -23.05 -23.39 -19.15
N TYR A 180 -21.96 -23.81 -18.51
CA TYR A 180 -20.67 -24.05 -19.16
C TYR A 180 -20.28 -25.52 -19.27
N GLY A 181 -21.16 -26.45 -18.90
CA GLY A 181 -20.92 -27.89 -19.02
C GLY A 181 -19.74 -28.40 -18.19
N LEU A 182 -19.50 -27.82 -17.00
CA LEU A 182 -18.32 -28.14 -16.20
C LEU A 182 -18.41 -29.54 -15.57
N GLN A 183 -17.37 -30.35 -15.74
CA GLN A 183 -17.23 -31.63 -15.04
C GLN A 183 -16.85 -31.40 -13.57
N MET A 184 -17.84 -31.22 -12.70
CA MET A 184 -17.62 -30.91 -11.28
C MET A 184 -17.42 -32.14 -10.38
N ASP A 185 -16.34 -32.15 -9.59
CA ASP A 185 -16.22 -32.96 -8.38
C ASP A 185 -16.57 -32.10 -7.16
N ILE A 186 -17.67 -32.45 -6.49
CA ILE A 186 -18.15 -31.74 -5.31
C ILE A 186 -17.62 -32.43 -4.05
N ILE A 187 -16.82 -31.70 -3.29
CA ILE A 187 -16.22 -32.15 -2.04
C ILE A 187 -16.96 -31.49 -0.87
N ARG A 188 -17.39 -32.31 0.10
CA ARG A 188 -18.14 -31.87 1.30
C ARG A 188 -17.38 -32.09 2.61
N THR A 189 -16.17 -32.62 2.53
CA THR A 189 -15.26 -32.79 3.66
C THR A 189 -14.38 -31.54 3.82
N ASP A 190 -13.50 -31.53 4.83
CA ASP A 190 -12.53 -30.46 4.95
C ASP A 190 -11.58 -30.41 3.74
N PHE A 191 -11.04 -29.22 3.47
CA PHE A 191 -10.23 -28.96 2.29
C PHE A 191 -9.08 -29.93 2.09
N LYS A 192 -8.38 -30.29 3.17
CA LYS A 192 -7.18 -31.12 3.09
C LYS A 192 -7.54 -32.57 2.82
N SER A 193 -8.43 -33.16 3.63
CA SER A 193 -8.83 -34.56 3.47
C SER A 193 -9.52 -34.80 2.14
N GLY A 194 -10.42 -33.89 1.74
CA GLY A 194 -11.11 -33.99 0.45
C GLY A 194 -10.17 -33.90 -0.75
N LEU A 195 -9.15 -33.03 -0.68
CA LEU A 195 -8.14 -32.94 -1.73
C LEU A 195 -7.22 -34.18 -1.74
N GLU A 196 -6.82 -34.70 -0.58
CA GLU A 196 -6.05 -35.94 -0.48
C GLU A 196 -6.77 -37.13 -1.13
N ASP A 197 -8.07 -37.28 -0.90
CA ASP A 197 -8.86 -38.36 -1.46
C ASP A 197 -9.07 -38.21 -2.98
N LEU A 198 -9.25 -36.97 -3.45
CA LEU A 198 -9.34 -36.68 -4.88
C LEU A 198 -8.02 -37.01 -5.60
N LEU A 199 -6.88 -36.58 -5.05
CA LEU A 199 -5.56 -36.79 -5.66
C LEU A 199 -5.10 -38.27 -5.60
N LYS A 200 -5.65 -39.08 -4.69
CA LYS A 200 -5.44 -40.55 -4.69
C LYS A 200 -6.22 -41.26 -5.80
N THR A 201 -7.38 -40.73 -6.16
CA THR A 201 -8.33 -41.40 -7.07
C THR A 201 -8.25 -40.88 -8.51
N LYS A 202 -7.65 -39.71 -8.72
CA LYS A 202 -7.53 -39.03 -10.01
C LYS A 202 -6.06 -38.71 -10.30
N PRO A 203 -5.62 -38.74 -11.57
CA PRO A 203 -4.22 -38.46 -11.94
C PRO A 203 -3.87 -36.96 -11.93
N ILE A 204 -4.51 -36.16 -11.08
CA ILE A 204 -4.32 -34.70 -11.04
C ILE A 204 -2.94 -34.39 -10.48
N ARG A 205 -2.18 -33.57 -11.20
CA ARG A 205 -0.83 -33.11 -10.83
C ARG A 205 -0.74 -31.60 -10.75
N ALA A 206 -1.63 -30.87 -11.41
CA ALA A 206 -1.69 -29.41 -11.38
C ALA A 206 -3.12 -28.91 -11.19
N ILE A 207 -3.28 -27.86 -10.38
CA ILE A 207 -4.58 -27.26 -10.10
C ILE A 207 -4.51 -25.76 -10.37
N PHE A 208 -5.35 -25.28 -11.27
CA PHE A 208 -5.57 -23.86 -11.54
C PHE A 208 -6.35 -23.22 -10.40
N LEU A 209 -5.82 -22.15 -9.81
CA LEU A 209 -6.40 -21.45 -8.67
C LEU A 209 -6.61 -19.97 -8.98
N GLY A 210 -7.80 -19.45 -8.66
CA GLY A 210 -8.17 -18.05 -8.82
C GLY A 210 -7.68 -17.18 -7.66
N VAL A 211 -6.38 -17.26 -7.35
CA VAL A 211 -5.74 -16.54 -6.24
C VAL A 211 -4.97 -15.34 -6.78
N ARG A 212 -5.06 -14.20 -6.09
CA ARG A 212 -4.33 -12.96 -6.40
C ARG A 212 -3.28 -12.65 -5.33
N ILE A 213 -2.31 -11.81 -5.68
CA ILE A 213 -1.12 -11.50 -4.87
C ILE A 213 -1.49 -10.97 -3.46
N GLY A 214 -2.57 -10.17 -3.38
CA GLY A 214 -3.10 -9.62 -2.13
C GLY A 214 -4.02 -10.55 -1.32
N ASP A 215 -4.22 -11.80 -1.76
CA ASP A 215 -4.97 -12.77 -0.96
C ASP A 215 -4.12 -13.33 0.19
N PRO A 216 -4.69 -13.58 1.39
CA PRO A 216 -3.96 -14.12 2.53
C PRO A 216 -3.25 -15.45 2.25
N THR A 217 -3.74 -16.23 1.28
CA THR A 217 -3.17 -17.53 0.90
C THR A 217 -2.03 -17.40 -0.12
N ALA A 218 -1.80 -16.21 -0.70
CA ALA A 218 -0.85 -15.99 -1.80
C ALA A 218 0.57 -15.64 -1.36
N VAL A 219 0.81 -15.45 -0.06
CA VAL A 219 2.12 -15.06 0.48
C VAL A 219 3.19 -16.07 0.04
N GLY A 220 4.23 -15.56 -0.63
CA GLY A 220 5.34 -16.37 -1.15
C GLY A 220 5.00 -17.28 -2.34
N GLN A 221 3.79 -17.18 -2.91
CA GLN A 221 3.45 -17.92 -4.13
C GLN A 221 3.93 -17.20 -5.40
N GLU A 222 4.27 -18.01 -6.39
CA GLU A 222 4.54 -17.62 -7.77
C GLU A 222 3.44 -18.16 -8.72
N GLN A 223 3.56 -17.88 -10.02
CA GLN A 223 2.61 -18.38 -11.04
C GLN A 223 2.54 -19.92 -11.05
N PHE A 224 3.65 -20.58 -10.72
CA PHE A 224 3.72 -22.02 -10.49
C PHE A 224 4.33 -22.23 -9.10
N SER A 225 3.64 -22.96 -8.22
CA SER A 225 4.17 -23.22 -6.88
C SER A 225 3.77 -24.60 -6.38
N PRO A 226 4.70 -25.40 -5.84
CA PRO A 226 4.33 -26.68 -5.24
C PRO A 226 3.41 -26.46 -4.04
N SER A 227 2.54 -27.43 -3.76
CA SER A 227 1.72 -27.42 -2.55
C SER A 227 2.58 -27.26 -1.28
N SER A 228 1.98 -26.70 -0.23
CA SER A 228 2.73 -26.37 0.99
C SER A 228 3.11 -27.64 1.76
N PRO A 229 4.19 -27.64 2.56
CA PRO A 229 4.54 -28.79 3.39
C PRO A 229 3.34 -29.28 4.24
N GLY A 230 3.08 -30.58 4.20
CA GLY A 230 1.95 -31.20 4.91
C GLY A 230 0.60 -31.13 4.18
N TRP A 231 0.54 -30.55 2.97
CA TRP A 231 -0.58 -30.73 2.02
C TRP A 231 -0.27 -31.86 1.03
N PRO A 232 -1.29 -32.48 0.38
CA PRO A 232 -1.02 -33.41 -0.70
C PRO A 232 -0.22 -32.76 -1.83
N SER A 233 0.61 -33.54 -2.50
CA SER A 233 1.53 -33.03 -3.53
C SER A 233 0.80 -32.70 -4.84
N PHE A 234 0.82 -31.43 -5.24
CA PHE A 234 0.37 -30.97 -6.55
C PHE A 234 1.00 -29.61 -6.88
N MET A 235 0.97 -29.22 -8.14
CA MET A 235 1.39 -27.89 -8.60
C MET A 235 0.21 -26.92 -8.56
N ARG A 236 0.33 -25.83 -7.79
CA ARG A 236 -0.57 -24.68 -7.91
C ARG A 236 -0.21 -23.90 -9.16
N VAL A 237 -1.20 -23.62 -9.99
CA VAL A 237 -1.07 -22.76 -11.17
C VAL A 237 -1.95 -21.53 -10.94
N ASN A 238 -1.36 -20.35 -10.90
CA ASN A 238 -2.03 -19.09 -10.55
C ASN A 238 -1.96 -18.09 -11.73
N PRO A 239 -2.78 -18.23 -12.80
CA PRO A 239 -2.68 -17.38 -14.00
C PRO A 239 -3.00 -15.91 -13.77
N ILE A 240 -3.83 -15.62 -12.75
CA ILE A 240 -4.26 -14.27 -12.40
C ILE A 240 -3.56 -13.74 -11.15
N LEU A 241 -2.42 -14.32 -10.76
CA LEU A 241 -1.75 -13.99 -9.51
C LEU A 241 -1.45 -12.49 -9.40
N ASP A 242 -0.96 -11.87 -10.46
CA ASP A 242 -0.59 -10.45 -10.48
C ASP A 242 -1.76 -9.50 -10.78
N TRP A 243 -3.00 -10.00 -10.87
CA TRP A 243 -4.17 -9.16 -11.14
C TRP A 243 -4.61 -8.42 -9.87
N SER A 244 -5.06 -7.18 -10.02
CA SER A 244 -5.67 -6.42 -8.94
C SER A 244 -7.19 -6.57 -8.88
N TYR A 245 -7.79 -5.95 -7.86
CA TYR A 245 -9.24 -5.82 -7.74
C TYR A 245 -9.84 -5.13 -8.98
N ARG A 246 -9.17 -4.08 -9.47
CA ARG A 246 -9.56 -3.34 -10.66
C ARG A 246 -9.46 -4.20 -11.91
N ASP A 247 -8.36 -4.94 -12.08
CA ASP A 247 -8.17 -5.81 -13.25
C ASP A 247 -9.28 -6.87 -13.35
N VAL A 248 -9.68 -7.46 -12.21
CA VAL A 248 -10.79 -8.43 -12.13
C VAL A 248 -12.11 -7.81 -12.60
N TRP A 249 -12.47 -6.64 -12.07
CA TRP A 249 -13.72 -5.97 -12.48
C TRP A 249 -13.67 -5.42 -13.90
N ALA A 250 -12.52 -4.88 -14.33
CA ALA A 250 -12.32 -4.43 -15.71
C ALA A 250 -12.55 -5.59 -16.69
N PHE A 251 -12.04 -6.78 -16.39
CA PHE A 251 -12.31 -7.98 -17.17
C PHE A 251 -13.80 -8.33 -17.16
N ILE A 252 -14.42 -8.46 -15.99
CA ILE A 252 -15.83 -8.85 -15.86
C ILE A 252 -16.74 -7.91 -16.65
N LEU A 253 -16.53 -6.60 -16.52
CA LEU A 253 -17.35 -5.58 -17.17
C LEU A 253 -17.08 -5.49 -18.67
N THR A 254 -15.81 -5.53 -19.09
CA THR A 254 -15.44 -5.49 -20.53
C THR A 254 -15.99 -6.70 -21.27
N CYS A 255 -15.88 -7.87 -20.67
CA CYS A 255 -16.31 -9.14 -21.25
C CYS A 255 -17.79 -9.47 -21.00
N LYS A 256 -18.52 -8.63 -20.25
CA LYS A 256 -19.92 -8.85 -19.84
C LYS A 256 -20.13 -10.23 -19.20
N VAL A 257 -19.17 -10.65 -18.39
CA VAL A 257 -19.21 -11.93 -17.67
C VAL A 257 -20.25 -11.85 -16.55
N GLN A 258 -21.07 -12.89 -16.43
CA GLN A 258 -22.00 -13.02 -15.31
C GLN A 258 -21.24 -13.26 -14.01
N TYR A 259 -21.71 -12.66 -12.91
CA TYR A 259 -21.12 -12.79 -11.58
C TYR A 259 -22.22 -12.88 -10.51
N CYS A 260 -21.86 -13.33 -9.31
CA CYS A 260 -22.81 -13.48 -8.20
C CYS A 260 -23.47 -12.14 -7.81
N SER A 261 -24.79 -12.14 -7.66
CA SER A 261 -25.59 -10.94 -7.37
C SER A 261 -25.25 -10.25 -6.04
N LEU A 262 -24.57 -10.92 -5.10
CA LEU A 262 -24.08 -10.29 -3.87
C LEU A 262 -23.13 -9.13 -4.15
N TYR A 263 -22.37 -9.18 -5.23
CA TYR A 263 -21.50 -8.08 -5.62
C TYR A 263 -22.28 -6.80 -5.97
N ASP A 264 -23.50 -6.91 -6.51
CA ASP A 264 -24.36 -5.74 -6.75
C ASP A 264 -24.93 -5.15 -5.44
N GLN A 265 -24.91 -5.93 -4.36
CA GLN A 265 -25.40 -5.54 -3.03
C GLN A 265 -24.28 -4.98 -2.13
N GLY A 266 -23.13 -4.64 -2.70
CA GLY A 266 -22.00 -4.02 -1.99
C GLY A 266 -21.04 -4.99 -1.29
N TYR A 267 -21.20 -6.30 -1.47
CA TYR A 267 -20.21 -7.26 -0.99
C TYR A 267 -18.97 -7.22 -1.89
N THR A 268 -17.81 -6.83 -1.37
CA THR A 268 -16.56 -6.71 -2.15
C THR A 268 -15.70 -7.97 -2.06
N SER A 269 -15.83 -8.74 -0.97
CA SER A 269 -15.21 -10.04 -0.73
C SER A 269 -16.27 -10.98 -0.14
N ILE A 270 -16.46 -12.17 -0.71
CA ILE A 270 -17.44 -13.15 -0.23
C ILE A 270 -16.69 -14.26 0.51
N GLY A 271 -17.07 -14.55 1.76
CA GLY A 271 -16.61 -15.74 2.47
C GLY A 271 -17.78 -16.37 3.19
N SER A 272 -17.70 -16.54 4.52
CA SER A 272 -18.81 -17.19 5.22
C SER A 272 -19.95 -16.21 5.53
N ILE A 273 -21.17 -16.73 5.64
CA ILE A 273 -22.35 -15.97 6.10
C ILE A 273 -22.17 -15.38 7.51
N TYR A 274 -21.20 -15.88 8.28
CA TYR A 274 -20.97 -15.46 9.66
C TYR A 274 -20.01 -14.28 9.80
N ASP A 275 -19.16 -14.04 8.80
CA ASP A 275 -18.05 -13.08 8.89
C ASP A 275 -18.01 -12.11 7.72
N THR A 276 -18.99 -12.15 6.82
CA THR A 276 -19.06 -11.29 5.64
C THR A 276 -20.24 -10.34 5.72
N VAL A 277 -19.97 -9.05 5.61
CA VAL A 277 -20.96 -7.97 5.49
C VAL A 277 -20.66 -7.10 4.25
N PRO A 278 -21.65 -6.33 3.75
CA PRO A 278 -21.38 -5.34 2.70
C PRO A 278 -20.28 -4.36 3.09
N ASN A 279 -19.54 -3.86 2.12
CA ASN A 279 -18.47 -2.90 2.37
C ASN A 279 -19.08 -1.53 2.72
N ALA A 280 -18.77 -1.02 3.93
CA ALA A 280 -19.32 0.24 4.41
C ALA A 280 -18.98 1.45 3.52
N LEU A 281 -17.86 1.40 2.78
CA LEU A 281 -17.46 2.44 1.84
C LEU A 281 -18.39 2.55 0.62
N LEU A 282 -19.23 1.54 0.39
CA LEU A 282 -20.23 1.52 -0.67
C LEU A 282 -21.62 1.93 -0.18
N CYS A 283 -21.79 2.26 1.10
CA CYS A 283 -23.08 2.64 1.66
C CYS A 283 -23.58 3.97 1.07
N ILE A 284 -24.86 4.02 0.73
CA ILE A 284 -25.58 5.21 0.27
C ILE A 284 -26.34 5.77 1.47
N SER A 285 -25.87 6.90 2.01
CA SER A 285 -26.52 7.59 3.12
C SER A 285 -27.73 8.38 2.63
N ASP A 286 -28.90 7.76 2.62
CA ASP A 286 -30.16 8.44 2.33
C ASP A 286 -30.87 8.80 3.64
N SER A 287 -30.93 10.10 3.94
CA SER A 287 -31.47 10.64 5.21
C SER A 287 -32.96 10.32 5.48
N SER A 288 -33.64 9.69 4.52
CA SER A 288 -35.08 9.39 4.56
C SER A 288 -35.45 7.90 4.66
N ASN A 289 -34.51 6.95 4.62
CA ASN A 289 -34.82 5.51 4.61
C ASN A 289 -34.07 4.72 5.69
N ARG A 290 -34.78 3.92 6.49
CA ARG A 290 -34.21 3.01 7.51
C ARG A 290 -33.44 1.80 6.94
N LYS A 291 -33.38 1.65 5.62
CA LYS A 291 -32.74 0.50 4.95
C LYS A 291 -31.47 0.98 4.26
N GLU A 292 -30.32 0.52 4.76
CA GLU A 292 -29.02 0.78 4.14
C GLU A 292 -29.03 0.20 2.72
N THR A 293 -28.70 1.03 1.73
CA THR A 293 -28.53 0.62 0.34
C THR A 293 -27.07 0.77 -0.02
N PHE A 294 -26.55 -0.15 -0.83
CA PHE A 294 -25.13 -0.18 -1.17
C PHE A 294 -24.94 -0.07 -2.68
N ARG A 295 -23.85 0.59 -3.07
CA ARG A 295 -23.34 0.59 -4.43
C ARG A 295 -22.73 -0.77 -4.79
N PRO A 296 -22.76 -1.17 -6.08
CA PRO A 296 -22.08 -2.38 -6.52
C PRO A 296 -20.58 -2.40 -6.22
N ALA A 297 -20.03 -3.61 -6.05
CA ALA A 297 -18.66 -3.86 -5.65
C ALA A 297 -17.61 -3.22 -6.58
N TYR A 298 -17.86 -3.20 -7.90
CA TYR A 298 -16.97 -2.57 -8.88
C TYR A 298 -16.85 -1.04 -8.74
N LEU A 299 -17.64 -0.40 -7.86
CA LEU A 299 -17.52 1.02 -7.53
C LEU A 299 -16.63 1.29 -6.31
N LEU A 300 -16.00 0.25 -5.72
CA LEU A 300 -15.02 0.45 -4.65
C LEU A 300 -13.77 1.14 -5.22
N SER A 301 -13.44 2.32 -4.69
CA SER A 301 -12.33 3.13 -5.20
C SER A 301 -10.95 2.54 -4.86
N ASP A 302 -10.78 2.04 -3.63
CA ASP A 302 -9.54 1.43 -3.16
C ASP A 302 -9.70 -0.10 -3.02
N GLY A 303 -9.07 -0.84 -3.93
CA GLY A 303 -9.06 -2.30 -3.93
C GLY A 303 -8.39 -2.93 -2.70
N ARG A 304 -7.50 -2.23 -1.99
CA ARG A 304 -6.88 -2.72 -0.75
C ARG A 304 -7.93 -2.93 0.35
N LEU A 305 -9.03 -2.18 0.29
CA LEU A 305 -10.14 -2.24 1.22
C LEU A 305 -11.19 -3.27 0.79
N GLU A 306 -10.90 -4.15 -0.16
CA GLU A 306 -11.78 -5.22 -0.61
C GLU A 306 -12.31 -6.09 0.54
N ARG A 307 -11.49 -6.34 1.57
CA ARG A 307 -11.84 -7.18 2.72
C ARG A 307 -12.31 -6.37 3.94
N ALA A 308 -12.59 -5.06 3.79
CA ALA A 308 -13.10 -4.23 4.88
C ALA A 308 -14.47 -4.69 5.41
N GLY A 309 -15.28 -5.35 4.57
CA GLY A 309 -16.54 -6.00 4.94
C GLY A 309 -16.39 -7.32 5.71
N ARG A 310 -15.26 -7.55 6.41
CA ARG A 310 -15.05 -8.75 7.24
C ARG A 310 -15.23 -8.42 8.70
N VAL A 311 -16.18 -9.10 9.36
CA VAL A 311 -16.36 -8.97 10.81
C VAL A 311 -15.18 -9.67 11.49
N LYS A 312 -14.38 -8.94 12.26
CA LYS A 312 -13.27 -9.53 13.04
C LYS A 312 -13.87 -10.54 14.04
N LYS A 313 -13.55 -11.83 13.88
CA LYS A 313 -13.74 -12.81 14.96
C LYS A 313 -12.86 -12.38 16.13
N PHE A 314 -13.47 -12.01 17.26
CA PHE A 314 -12.76 -12.03 18.53
C PHE A 314 -12.42 -13.50 18.82
N SER A 315 -11.19 -13.90 18.54
CA SER A 315 -10.69 -15.19 18.99
C SER A 315 -10.59 -15.16 20.52
N PRO A 316 -11.06 -16.20 21.24
CA PRO A 316 -10.84 -16.30 22.67
C PRO A 316 -9.34 -16.46 22.89
N VAL A 317 -8.73 -15.53 23.62
CA VAL A 317 -7.33 -15.60 24.04
C VAL A 317 -7.15 -16.91 24.79
N SER A 318 -6.32 -17.79 24.23
CA SER A 318 -5.83 -19.00 24.88
C SER A 318 -5.24 -18.64 26.24
N GLY A 319 -5.79 -19.25 27.29
CA GLY A 319 -5.48 -18.98 28.68
C GLY A 319 -3.98 -19.08 28.98
N SER A 320 -3.43 -17.97 29.44
CA SER A 320 -2.27 -17.94 30.31
C SER A 320 -2.80 -17.62 31.71
N PHE A 321 -2.42 -18.45 32.68
CA PHE A 321 -2.89 -18.45 34.05
C PHE A 321 -2.87 -17.07 34.71
N SER A 322 -4.03 -16.65 35.23
CA SER A 322 -4.17 -15.53 36.15
C SER A 322 -3.56 -15.89 37.51
N ALA A 323 -2.37 -15.36 37.79
CA ALA A 323 -1.95 -15.16 39.17
C ALA A 323 -2.73 -13.96 39.73
N VAL A 324 -3.52 -14.24 40.77
CA VAL A 324 -4.31 -13.26 41.51
C VAL A 324 -3.36 -12.24 42.15
N SER A 325 -3.46 -10.97 41.75
CA SER A 325 -2.99 -9.85 42.57
C SER A 325 -4.14 -8.87 42.77
N ASN A 326 -4.53 -8.73 44.04
CA ASN A 326 -5.46 -7.70 44.51
C ASN A 326 -4.72 -6.35 44.51
N GLY A 327 -5.23 -5.34 43.80
CA GLY A 327 -4.75 -3.96 43.85
C GLY A 327 -5.42 -3.07 42.79
N PRO A 328 -5.77 -1.81 43.10
CA PRO A 328 -7.00 -1.16 42.63
C PRO A 328 -6.92 -0.58 41.21
N ASP A 329 -8.10 -0.39 40.63
CA ASP A 329 -8.47 0.35 39.43
C ASP A 329 -7.33 1.06 38.70
N ASN A 330 -7.00 0.48 37.53
CA ASN A 330 -6.02 0.98 36.57
C ASN A 330 -6.57 2.24 35.88
N ILE A 331 -6.63 3.33 36.63
CA ILE A 331 -6.85 4.68 36.12
C ILE A 331 -5.55 5.10 35.41
N ASP A 332 -5.55 5.01 34.08
CA ASP A 332 -4.95 5.99 33.18
C ASP A 332 -3.44 6.32 33.37
N LEU A 333 -2.59 5.32 33.63
CA LEU A 333 -1.12 5.49 33.73
C LEU A 333 -0.40 5.78 32.39
N ARG A 334 -1.12 5.87 31.26
CA ARG A 334 -0.53 6.23 29.94
C ARG A 334 -0.49 7.73 29.65
N LYS A 335 -1.10 8.58 30.48
CA LYS A 335 -1.18 10.03 30.21
C LYS A 335 0.13 10.81 30.32
N ASN A 336 1.26 10.16 30.61
CA ASN A 336 2.57 10.82 30.77
C ASN A 336 3.76 10.07 30.11
N SER A 337 3.53 9.16 29.17
CA SER A 337 4.63 8.51 28.43
C SER A 337 5.20 9.44 27.35
N MET A 338 6.50 9.69 27.40
CA MET A 338 7.26 10.45 26.41
C MET A 338 7.32 9.66 25.09
N LEU A 339 6.67 10.16 24.04
CA LEU A 339 6.71 9.53 22.72
C LEU A 339 8.09 9.69 22.09
N THR A 340 8.60 8.61 21.52
CA THR A 340 9.93 8.56 20.92
C THR A 340 9.88 8.39 19.41
N ALA A 341 10.75 9.12 18.72
CA ALA A 341 11.00 8.98 17.30
C ALA A 341 12.48 8.67 17.04
N SER A 342 12.75 7.95 15.95
CA SER A 342 14.09 7.89 15.36
C SER A 342 14.09 8.50 13.97
N VAL A 343 15.25 8.99 13.54
CA VAL A 343 15.47 9.59 12.23
C VAL A 343 16.56 8.81 11.50
N ILE A 344 16.29 8.35 10.28
CA ILE A 344 17.21 7.59 9.45
C ILE A 344 17.43 8.34 8.13
N ALA A 345 18.68 8.71 7.86
CA ALA A 345 19.12 9.22 6.57
C ALA A 345 19.74 8.09 5.75
N VAL A 346 19.33 7.92 4.50
CA VAL A 346 19.90 6.93 3.58
C VAL A 346 20.67 7.68 2.49
N GLY A 347 21.99 7.54 2.47
CA GLY A 347 22.83 8.26 1.51
C GLY A 347 24.33 8.08 1.75
N ASP A 348 25.00 7.41 0.81
CA ASP A 348 26.45 7.25 0.84
C ASP A 348 27.18 8.59 0.74
N GLU A 349 26.63 9.55 0.01
CA GLU A 349 27.19 10.90 -0.16
C GLU A 349 27.31 11.68 1.15
N ILE A 350 26.41 11.41 2.11
CA ILE A 350 26.44 11.94 3.47
C ILE A 350 27.57 11.25 4.25
N LEU A 351 27.67 9.92 4.16
CA LEU A 351 28.73 9.13 4.81
C LEU A 351 30.13 9.44 4.26
N PHE A 352 30.24 9.77 2.98
CA PHE A 352 31.47 10.22 2.34
C PHE A 352 31.83 11.66 2.69
N GLY A 353 30.93 12.41 3.35
CA GLY A 353 31.12 13.82 3.69
C GLY A 353 31.14 14.74 2.46
N THR A 354 30.61 14.28 1.32
CA THR A 354 30.52 15.08 0.10
C THR A 354 29.36 16.06 0.13
N ILE A 355 28.29 15.71 0.87
CA ILE A 355 27.13 16.55 1.13
C ILE A 355 26.89 16.57 2.64
N GLU A 356 26.55 17.74 3.18
CA GLU A 356 26.14 17.90 4.58
C GLU A 356 24.64 17.63 4.72
N ASP A 357 24.25 16.78 5.66
CA ASP A 357 22.85 16.54 5.97
C ASP A 357 22.22 17.76 6.66
N GLN A 358 21.25 18.38 5.97
CA GLN A 358 20.44 19.48 6.50
C GLN A 358 19.03 19.05 6.92
N LEU A 359 18.57 17.88 6.46
CA LEU A 359 17.21 17.40 6.69
C LEU A 359 17.07 16.82 8.09
N GLY A 360 18.02 15.99 8.52
CA GLY A 360 18.02 15.37 9.84
C GLY A 360 17.90 16.39 10.98
N PRO A 361 18.79 17.40 11.07
CA PRO A 361 18.69 18.44 12.09
C PRO A 361 17.39 19.24 12.04
N SER A 362 16.84 19.48 10.84
CA SER A 362 15.56 20.19 10.68
C SER A 362 14.39 19.36 11.19
N LEU A 363 14.35 18.07 10.83
CA LEU A 363 13.32 17.13 11.26
C LEU A 363 13.34 16.92 12.78
N CYS A 364 14.53 16.83 13.39
CA CYS A 364 14.64 16.74 14.85
C CYS A 364 14.03 17.97 15.56
N ARG A 365 14.26 19.19 15.04
CA ARG A 365 13.65 20.41 15.59
C ARG A 365 12.13 20.40 15.46
N LYS A 366 11.62 19.93 14.32
CA LYS A 366 10.18 19.81 14.04
C LYS A 366 9.49 18.79 14.95
N LEU A 367 10.11 17.63 15.17
CA LEU A 367 9.61 16.61 16.11
C LEU A 367 9.58 17.15 17.56
N HIS A 368 10.65 17.83 17.97
CA HIS A 368 10.69 18.46 19.29
C HIS A 368 9.61 19.55 19.47
N SER A 369 9.29 20.32 18.42
CA SER A 369 8.27 21.37 18.51
C SER A 369 6.85 20.83 18.66
N ILE A 370 6.62 19.56 18.34
CA ILE A 370 5.35 18.85 18.57
C ILE A 370 5.41 17.91 19.78
N GLY A 371 6.46 18.03 20.59
CA GLY A 371 6.58 17.34 21.86
C GLY A 371 7.12 15.91 21.79
N TRP A 372 7.62 15.47 20.63
CA TRP A 372 8.27 14.17 20.45
C TRP A 372 9.75 14.23 20.78
N SER A 373 10.26 13.16 21.39
CA SER A 373 11.68 13.02 21.67
C SER A 373 12.38 12.22 20.58
N VAL A 374 13.44 12.77 20.00
CA VAL A 374 14.27 11.99 19.08
C VAL A 374 15.30 11.18 19.86
N SER A 375 15.19 9.85 19.84
CA SER A 375 16.10 8.94 20.55
C SER A 375 17.43 8.79 19.82
N GLN A 376 17.38 8.75 18.48
CA GLN A 376 18.53 8.53 17.62
C GLN A 376 18.30 9.16 16.24
N ALA A 377 19.36 9.76 15.70
CA ALA A 377 19.47 10.12 14.30
C ALA A 377 20.67 9.38 13.68
N THR A 378 20.43 8.54 12.67
CA THR A 378 21.44 7.67 12.06
C THR A 378 21.56 7.97 10.56
N VAL A 379 22.76 7.85 10.00
CA VAL A 379 23.00 7.82 8.56
C VAL A 379 23.42 6.41 8.17
N VAL A 380 22.77 5.81 7.18
CA VAL A 380 23.03 4.46 6.68
C VAL A 380 23.44 4.49 5.20
N ARG A 381 24.12 3.42 4.77
CA ARG A 381 24.56 3.24 3.38
C ARG A 381 23.39 3.01 2.44
N ASN A 382 23.59 3.27 1.16
CA ASN A 382 22.68 2.92 0.06
C ASN A 382 22.71 1.41 -0.22
N ASP A 383 22.47 0.61 0.81
CA ASP A 383 22.46 -0.85 0.79
C ASP A 383 21.22 -1.37 1.53
N VAL A 384 20.53 -2.34 0.93
CA VAL A 384 19.25 -2.88 1.42
C VAL A 384 19.40 -3.44 2.84
N ASP A 385 20.51 -4.12 3.11
CA ASP A 385 20.75 -4.78 4.40
C ASP A 385 21.01 -3.74 5.49
N SER A 386 21.80 -2.72 5.17
CA SER A 386 22.09 -1.59 6.07
C SER A 386 20.81 -0.84 6.47
N VAL A 387 19.91 -0.57 5.52
CA VAL A 387 18.60 0.05 5.82
C VAL A 387 17.72 -0.89 6.64
N ALA A 388 17.65 -2.16 6.27
CA ALA A 388 16.79 -3.14 6.94
C ALA A 388 17.21 -3.36 8.40
N GLU A 389 18.51 -3.49 8.68
CA GLU A 389 19.04 -3.66 10.04
C GLU A 389 18.73 -2.44 10.93
N GLU A 390 18.85 -1.23 10.40
CA GLU A 390 18.52 -0.01 11.14
C GLU A 390 17.02 0.05 11.45
N VAL A 391 16.16 -0.16 10.44
CA VAL A 391 14.70 -0.15 10.62
C VAL A 391 14.28 -1.24 11.61
N GLU A 392 14.83 -2.46 11.50
CA GLU A 392 14.59 -3.56 12.43
C GLU A 392 14.93 -3.17 13.88
N ARG A 393 16.08 -2.51 14.06
CA ARG A 393 16.52 -2.07 15.38
C ARG A 393 15.61 -0.98 15.94
N GLN A 394 15.15 -0.05 15.12
CA GLN A 394 14.36 1.09 15.59
C GLN A 394 12.88 0.75 15.78
N LYS A 395 12.31 -0.21 15.05
CA LYS A 395 10.85 -0.42 15.00
C LYS A 395 10.25 -0.86 16.34
N SER A 396 11.05 -1.52 17.19
CA SER A 396 10.65 -1.98 18.53
C SER A 396 11.00 -0.99 19.64
N ASN A 397 11.89 -0.03 19.37
CA ASN A 397 12.43 0.90 20.36
C ASN A 397 11.80 2.30 20.30
N ASN A 398 11.07 2.59 19.23
CA ASN A 398 10.45 3.90 19.00
C ASN A 398 9.01 3.79 18.54
N ASP A 399 8.21 4.77 18.95
CA ASP A 399 6.82 4.89 18.51
C ASP A 399 6.73 5.24 17.03
N LEU A 400 7.66 6.04 16.50
CA LEU A 400 7.79 6.34 15.07
C LEU A 400 9.23 6.31 14.57
N ILE A 401 9.38 6.02 13.29
CA ILE A 401 10.63 6.12 12.54
C ILE A 401 10.37 7.05 11.36
N PHE A 402 11.22 8.05 11.18
CA PHE A 402 11.24 8.86 9.98
C PHE A 402 12.46 8.50 9.15
N ILE A 403 12.25 8.13 7.89
CA ILE A 403 13.33 7.79 6.97
C ILE A 403 13.25 8.69 5.73
N TYR A 404 14.41 9.15 5.25
CA TYR A 404 14.53 9.95 4.04
C TYR A 404 15.81 9.61 3.28
N GLY A 405 15.84 9.97 2.00
CA GLY A 405 16.92 9.58 1.08
C GLY A 405 16.75 8.16 0.55
N GLY A 406 17.50 7.80 -0.50
CA GLY A 406 17.43 6.49 -1.15
C GLY A 406 16.06 6.14 -1.75
N ILE A 407 15.33 7.13 -2.27
CA ILE A 407 14.02 6.97 -2.90
C ILE A 407 14.07 7.58 -4.31
N GLY A 408 13.76 6.75 -5.30
CA GLY A 408 13.83 7.14 -6.71
C GLY A 408 13.99 5.91 -7.62
N PRO A 409 14.29 6.12 -8.91
CA PRO A 409 14.42 5.05 -9.90
C PRO A 409 15.84 4.48 -10.01
N LEU A 410 16.80 4.93 -9.20
CA LEU A 410 18.19 4.50 -9.29
C LEU A 410 18.40 3.21 -8.52
N HIS A 411 19.40 2.42 -8.94
CA HIS A 411 19.83 1.21 -8.21
C HIS A 411 20.26 1.48 -6.76
N SER A 412 20.67 2.72 -6.45
CA SER A 412 21.01 3.18 -5.10
C SER A 412 19.79 3.54 -4.25
N ASP A 413 18.59 3.61 -4.84
CA ASP A 413 17.36 3.95 -4.14
C ASP A 413 16.78 2.72 -3.46
N VAL A 414 17.36 2.38 -2.31
CA VAL A 414 17.13 1.12 -1.59
C VAL A 414 16.15 1.24 -0.42
N THR A 415 15.63 2.42 -0.11
CA THR A 415 14.86 2.67 1.13
C THR A 415 13.62 1.79 1.23
N LEU A 416 12.81 1.71 0.18
CA LEU A 416 11.61 0.87 0.17
C LEU A 416 11.95 -0.63 0.26
N SER A 417 13.01 -1.06 -0.41
CA SER A 417 13.52 -2.44 -0.33
C SER A 417 13.99 -2.81 1.08
N GLY A 418 14.71 -1.90 1.74
CA GLY A 418 15.18 -2.08 3.12
C GLY A 418 14.03 -2.13 4.12
N VAL A 419 13.04 -1.24 3.98
CA VAL A 419 11.82 -1.26 4.79
C VAL A 419 11.05 -2.56 4.57
N ALA A 420 10.85 -3.00 3.32
CA ALA A 420 10.18 -4.27 3.03
C ALA A 420 10.88 -5.46 3.69
N LYS A 421 12.22 -5.51 3.59
CA LYS A 421 13.04 -6.54 4.23
C LYS A 421 12.92 -6.54 5.76
N ALA A 422 12.94 -5.38 6.40
CA ALA A 422 12.77 -5.26 7.86
C ALA A 422 11.40 -5.74 8.35
N PHE A 423 10.36 -5.65 7.52
CA PHE A 423 9.03 -6.17 7.86
C PHE A 423 8.78 -7.59 7.33
N GLY A 424 9.74 -8.21 6.65
CA GLY A 424 9.60 -9.55 6.08
C GLY A 424 8.55 -9.64 4.97
N VAL A 425 8.28 -8.54 4.27
CA VAL A 425 7.35 -8.47 3.14
C VAL A 425 8.11 -8.31 1.83
N ARG A 426 7.51 -8.72 0.71
CA ARG A 426 8.06 -8.43 -0.61
C ARG A 426 7.63 -7.04 -1.08
N LEU A 427 8.35 -6.52 -2.07
CA LEU A 427 7.87 -5.38 -2.84
C LEU A 427 6.86 -5.85 -3.89
N ALA A 428 5.79 -5.10 -4.06
CA ALA A 428 4.78 -5.32 -5.10
C ALA A 428 4.40 -3.98 -5.76
N PRO A 429 4.08 -3.97 -7.07
CA PRO A 429 3.56 -2.78 -7.72
C PRO A 429 2.26 -2.31 -7.04
N ASP A 430 2.24 -1.05 -6.60
CA ASP A 430 1.05 -0.38 -6.09
C ASP A 430 0.41 0.45 -7.21
N GLU A 431 -0.84 0.13 -7.56
CA GLU A 431 -1.51 0.74 -8.70
C GLU A 431 -1.86 2.22 -8.47
N GLU A 432 -2.22 2.57 -7.24
CA GLU A 432 -2.60 3.93 -6.90
C GLU A 432 -1.37 4.83 -6.99
N PHE A 433 -0.25 4.40 -6.41
CA PHE A 433 1.01 5.10 -6.51
C PHE A 433 1.52 5.16 -7.95
N GLU A 434 1.37 4.08 -8.74
CA GLU A 434 1.70 4.07 -10.17
C GLU A 434 0.93 5.16 -10.94
N GLU A 435 -0.35 5.37 -10.61
CA GLU A 435 -1.18 6.41 -11.24
C GLU A 435 -0.66 7.82 -10.91
N TYR A 436 -0.31 8.09 -9.64
CA TYR A 436 0.32 9.36 -9.25
C TYR A 436 1.62 9.60 -10.00
N LEU A 437 2.48 8.58 -10.07
CA LEU A 437 3.74 8.66 -10.79
C LEU A 437 3.50 8.94 -12.28
N ARG A 438 2.52 8.29 -12.91
CA ARG A 438 2.19 8.52 -14.33
C ARG A 438 1.73 9.96 -14.60
N HIS A 439 0.96 10.56 -13.70
CA HIS A 439 0.57 11.97 -13.81
C HIS A 439 1.78 12.92 -13.67
N LEU A 440 2.77 12.55 -12.86
CA LEU A 440 3.96 13.35 -12.62
C LEU A 440 4.99 13.27 -13.76
N ILE A 441 5.30 12.06 -14.22
CA ILE A 441 6.40 11.78 -15.16
C ILE A 441 5.94 11.51 -16.60
N GLY A 442 4.62 11.38 -16.82
CA GLY A 442 4.03 11.00 -18.10
C GLY A 442 4.36 9.56 -18.52
N ASP A 443 4.21 9.26 -19.82
CA ASP A 443 4.50 7.93 -20.39
C ASP A 443 6.01 7.62 -20.53
N GLN A 444 6.90 8.40 -19.90
CA GLN A 444 8.37 8.23 -20.02
C GLN A 444 8.95 7.11 -19.14
N CYS A 445 8.12 6.17 -18.69
CA CYS A 445 8.60 4.97 -18.01
C CYS A 445 9.44 4.13 -18.99
N THR A 446 10.75 4.06 -18.74
CA THR A 446 11.65 3.18 -19.51
C THR A 446 11.51 1.74 -19.02
N GLY A 447 10.57 0.98 -19.59
CA GLY A 447 10.39 -0.46 -19.32
C GLY A 447 8.92 -0.88 -19.12
N ASP A 448 8.68 -2.20 -19.04
CA ASP A 448 7.34 -2.79 -18.87
C ASP A 448 6.76 -2.57 -17.45
N ARG A 449 7.57 -2.10 -16.49
CA ARG A 449 7.18 -1.90 -15.08
C ARG A 449 7.84 -0.64 -14.53
N ASN A 450 7.08 0.19 -13.80
CA ASN A 450 7.61 1.33 -13.08
C ASN A 450 8.16 0.85 -11.73
N GLU A 451 9.49 0.74 -11.61
CA GLU A 451 10.15 0.28 -10.38
C GLU A 451 9.86 1.21 -9.18
N MET A 452 9.62 2.49 -9.42
CA MET A 452 9.23 3.45 -8.37
C MET A 452 7.82 3.17 -7.81
N ALA A 453 6.99 2.40 -8.53
CA ALA A 453 5.68 1.99 -8.05
C ALA A 453 5.73 0.76 -7.14
N GLN A 454 6.91 0.20 -6.87
CA GLN A 454 7.04 -0.97 -6.01
C GLN A 454 7.07 -0.59 -4.54
N LEU A 455 6.03 -0.96 -3.79
CA LEU A 455 5.87 -0.64 -2.37
C LEU A 455 5.87 -1.92 -1.51
N PRO A 456 6.26 -1.84 -0.22
CA PRO A 456 6.14 -2.95 0.73
C PRO A 456 4.71 -3.51 0.83
N GLU A 457 4.53 -4.74 0.36
CA GLU A 457 3.20 -5.31 0.18
C GLU A 457 2.44 -5.47 1.50
N GLY A 458 1.17 -5.04 1.50
CA GLY A 458 0.23 -5.27 2.60
C GLY A 458 0.45 -4.42 3.85
N ILE A 459 1.50 -3.59 3.87
CA ILE A 459 1.81 -2.72 5.03
C ILE A 459 1.92 -1.24 4.66
N THR A 460 1.97 -0.90 3.38
CA THR A 460 2.05 0.49 2.94
C THR A 460 0.67 1.15 2.93
N GLU A 461 0.57 2.24 3.68
CA GLU A 461 -0.49 3.22 3.67
C GLU A 461 -0.02 4.44 2.89
N LEU A 462 -0.80 4.85 1.89
CA LEU A 462 -0.55 6.08 1.13
C LEU A 462 -1.27 7.25 1.82
N LEU A 463 -0.50 8.26 2.17
CA LEU A 463 -0.95 9.45 2.87
C LEU A 463 -1.20 10.57 1.85
N HIS A 464 -2.45 10.68 1.41
CA HIS A 464 -2.86 11.62 0.37
C HIS A 464 -2.98 13.03 0.91
N HIS A 465 -2.45 14.01 0.17
CA HIS A 465 -2.64 15.41 0.49
C HIS A 465 -2.67 16.25 -0.80
N GLU A 466 -3.59 17.20 -0.91
CA GLU A 466 -3.78 18.01 -2.13
C GLU A 466 -2.55 18.84 -2.50
N ASN A 467 -1.76 19.22 -1.49
CA ASN A 467 -0.55 20.00 -1.71
C ASN A 467 0.65 19.13 -2.15
N LEU A 468 0.55 17.81 -2.08
CA LEU A 468 1.65 16.91 -2.43
C LEU A 468 1.45 16.33 -3.85
N PRO A 469 2.52 16.32 -4.67
CA PRO A 469 2.42 15.79 -6.03
C PRO A 469 2.34 14.25 -6.06
N VAL A 470 2.89 13.60 -5.04
CA VAL A 470 2.80 12.16 -4.77
C VAL A 470 2.45 11.99 -3.29
N PRO A 471 1.64 10.97 -2.91
CA PRO A 471 1.32 10.74 -1.51
C PRO A 471 2.57 10.33 -0.72
N LEU A 472 2.64 10.72 0.56
CA LEU A 472 3.66 10.20 1.46
C LEU A 472 3.38 8.73 1.76
N MET A 473 4.41 7.97 2.10
CA MET A 473 4.28 6.54 2.37
C MET A 473 4.48 6.29 3.85
N LYS A 474 3.57 5.53 4.45
CA LYS A 474 3.70 5.02 5.82
C LYS A 474 3.67 3.50 5.80
N CYS A 475 4.69 2.86 6.34
CA CYS A 475 4.75 1.42 6.51
C CYS A 475 4.77 1.10 8.01
N GLN A 476 3.63 0.69 8.57
CA GLN A 476 3.46 0.54 10.02
C GLN A 476 3.84 1.83 10.77
N ASN A 477 4.86 1.81 11.64
CA ASN A 477 5.38 2.97 12.35
C ASN A 477 6.51 3.72 11.60
N VAL A 478 6.79 3.39 10.35
CA VAL A 478 7.80 4.06 9.51
C VAL A 478 7.15 5.05 8.56
N ILE A 479 7.49 6.33 8.70
CA ILE A 479 7.11 7.40 7.75
C ILE A 479 8.28 7.64 6.82
N ILE A 480 8.02 7.50 5.52
CA ILE A 480 8.99 7.65 4.45
C ILE A 480 8.80 9.03 3.81
N LEU A 481 9.81 9.88 3.93
CA LEU A 481 9.83 11.24 3.41
C LEU A 481 10.57 11.28 2.07
N THR A 482 10.01 11.97 1.08
CA THR A 482 10.58 12.09 -0.27
C THR A 482 11.39 13.37 -0.48
N ALA A 483 11.48 14.20 0.55
CA ALA A 483 12.17 15.48 0.49
C ALA A 483 13.66 15.35 0.15
N THR A 484 14.12 16.15 -0.81
CA THR A 484 15.53 16.29 -1.21
C THR A 484 16.18 17.55 -0.63
N ASN A 485 15.37 18.47 -0.11
CA ASN A 485 15.82 19.75 0.44
C ASN A 485 14.86 20.26 1.54
N ILE A 486 15.28 21.30 2.27
CA ILE A 486 14.53 21.84 3.41
C ILE A 486 13.14 22.33 3.00
N MET A 487 12.97 22.95 1.82
CA MET A 487 11.66 23.48 1.41
C MET A 487 10.66 22.34 1.16
N GLU A 488 11.13 21.25 0.55
CA GLU A 488 10.30 20.04 0.37
C GLU A 488 9.97 19.40 1.72
N LEU A 489 10.95 19.30 2.63
CA LEU A 489 10.73 18.77 3.97
C LEU A 489 9.73 19.62 4.77
N ASP A 490 9.82 20.95 4.68
CA ASP A 490 8.89 21.87 5.33
C ASP A 490 7.46 21.64 4.83
N LYS A 491 7.30 21.50 3.51
CA LYS A 491 6.02 21.23 2.87
C LYS A 491 5.45 19.86 3.25
N GLU A 492 6.26 18.80 3.18
CA GLU A 492 5.86 17.45 3.59
C GLU A 492 5.47 17.42 5.07
N TRP A 493 6.22 18.12 5.93
CA TRP A 493 5.91 18.22 7.35
C TRP A 493 4.59 18.93 7.63
N GLU A 494 4.31 20.06 6.97
CA GLU A 494 3.03 20.76 7.10
C GLU A 494 1.85 19.86 6.73
N CYS A 495 1.97 19.13 5.61
CA CYS A 495 0.95 18.17 5.16
C CYS A 495 0.77 17.04 6.19
N LEU A 496 1.86 16.50 6.76
CA LEU A 496 1.79 15.49 7.82
C LEU A 496 1.05 16.00 9.06
N ILE A 497 1.30 17.24 9.48
CA ILE A 497 0.61 17.86 10.63
C ILE A 497 -0.88 18.05 10.35
N GLU A 498 -1.27 18.46 9.15
CA GLU A 498 -2.67 18.59 8.75
C GLU A 498 -3.37 17.23 8.77
N LEU A 499 -2.75 16.20 8.17
CA LEU A 499 -3.26 14.83 8.19
C LEU A 499 -3.38 14.26 9.61
N THR A 500 -2.43 14.58 10.48
CA THR A 500 -2.49 14.21 11.90
C THR A 500 -3.70 14.84 12.59
N LYS A 501 -3.99 16.12 12.35
CA LYS A 501 -5.12 16.81 12.96
C LYS A 501 -6.48 16.28 12.47
N SER A 502 -6.59 15.90 11.21
CA SER A 502 -7.85 15.41 10.63
C SER A 502 -8.10 13.92 10.84
N GLY A 503 -7.03 13.10 10.87
CA GLY A 503 -7.12 11.64 10.81
C GLY A 503 -6.43 10.89 11.96
N GLY A 504 -5.73 11.58 12.87
CA GLY A 504 -5.05 10.94 13.99
C GLY A 504 -3.83 10.09 13.58
N LEU A 505 -3.09 10.51 12.54
CA LEU A 505 -1.94 9.78 11.98
C LEU A 505 -0.87 9.44 13.03
N PHE A 506 -0.61 10.37 13.96
CA PHE A 506 0.21 10.19 15.16
C PHE A 506 -0.21 11.18 16.26
N GLU A 507 0.21 10.95 17.49
CA GLU A 507 -0.24 11.77 18.63
C GLU A 507 0.49 13.11 18.71
N MET A 508 -0.25 14.19 18.89
CA MET A 508 0.29 15.53 19.11
C MET A 508 0.41 15.78 20.61
N MET A 509 1.63 15.99 21.10
CA MET A 509 1.89 16.28 22.50
C MET A 509 2.09 17.78 22.72
N GLU A 510 1.98 18.20 23.99
CA GLU A 510 2.40 19.55 24.37
C GLU A 510 3.88 19.76 23.99
N PRO A 511 4.26 20.90 23.38
CA PRO A 511 5.64 21.18 23.01
C PRO A 511 6.60 21.13 24.20
N TYR A 512 7.86 20.81 23.95
CA TYR A 512 8.89 21.01 24.97
C TYR A 512 9.14 22.49 25.18
N ILE A 513 9.19 22.90 26.44
CA ILE A 513 9.65 24.20 26.87
C ILE A 513 11.16 24.11 27.05
N SER A 514 11.91 25.06 26.47
CA SER A 514 13.36 25.15 26.60
C SER A 514 13.74 26.51 27.14
N LYS A 515 14.59 26.54 28.18
CA LYS A 515 15.22 27.75 28.71
C LYS A 515 16.74 27.58 28.74
N CYS A 516 17.46 28.63 28.36
CA CYS A 516 18.91 28.61 28.26
C CYS A 516 19.54 29.69 29.14
N LEU A 517 20.55 29.29 29.90
CA LEU A 517 21.41 30.17 30.68
C LEU A 517 22.81 30.18 30.08
N ILE A 518 23.44 31.35 30.04
CA ILE A 518 24.80 31.54 29.55
C ILE A 518 25.69 31.99 30.70
N THR A 519 26.85 31.35 30.86
CA THR A 519 27.85 31.70 31.89
C THR A 519 29.29 31.63 31.39
N GLN A 520 30.18 32.37 32.06
CA GLN A 520 31.64 32.33 31.84
C GLN A 520 32.36 31.34 32.76
N LEU A 521 31.65 30.69 33.69
CA LEU A 521 32.21 29.62 34.52
C LEU A 521 32.82 28.52 33.65
N SER A 522 33.80 27.80 34.19
CA SER A 522 34.41 26.63 33.56
C SER A 522 33.54 25.36 33.71
N ASP A 523 33.83 24.34 32.91
CA ASP A 523 33.12 23.06 32.97
C ASP A 523 33.31 22.38 34.34
N VAL A 524 34.49 22.53 34.94
CA VAL A 524 34.81 21.96 36.26
C VAL A 524 33.98 22.60 37.38
N GLU A 525 33.80 23.93 37.33
CA GLU A 525 33.00 24.66 38.32
C GLU A 525 31.51 24.29 38.24
N THR A 526 31.02 23.98 37.03
CA THR A 526 29.60 23.68 36.81
C THR A 526 29.25 22.20 36.91
N ALA A 527 30.22 21.30 36.76
CA ALA A 527 29.98 19.85 36.70
C ALA A 527 29.22 19.31 37.92
N GLN A 528 29.75 19.51 39.13
CA GLN A 528 29.12 18.96 40.34
C GLN A 528 27.75 19.60 40.64
N PRO A 529 27.56 20.92 40.55
CA PRO A 529 26.25 21.55 40.68
C PRO A 529 25.21 21.01 39.69
N LEU A 530 25.57 20.89 38.41
CA LEU A 530 24.68 20.36 37.38
C LEU A 530 24.34 18.89 37.60
N SER A 531 25.31 18.04 37.98
CA SER A 531 25.04 16.63 38.28
C SER A 531 24.05 16.47 39.44
N LYS A 532 24.17 17.27 40.50
CA LYS A 532 23.20 17.28 41.60
C LYS A 532 21.83 17.73 41.13
N LEU A 533 21.79 18.75 40.27
CA LEU A 533 20.54 19.29 39.74
C LEU A 533 19.80 18.26 38.86
N CYS A 534 20.51 17.48 38.03
CA CYS A 534 19.90 16.39 37.27
C CYS A 534 19.27 15.31 38.16
N LEU A 535 19.81 15.07 39.36
CA LEU A 535 19.24 14.13 40.34
C LEU A 535 18.01 14.73 41.06
N GLU A 536 18.01 16.03 41.30
CA GLU A 536 16.89 16.77 41.92
C GLU A 536 15.69 16.90 40.97
N PHE A 537 15.93 16.98 39.66
CA PHE A 537 14.92 17.18 38.61
C PHE A 537 15.00 16.10 37.52
N PRO A 538 14.72 14.82 37.82
CA PRO A 538 14.85 13.72 36.87
C PRO A 538 13.85 13.75 35.71
N ASP A 539 12.79 14.54 35.85
CA ASP A 539 11.77 14.82 34.84
C ASP A 539 12.19 15.88 33.80
N LEU A 540 13.31 16.58 34.04
CA LEU A 540 13.85 17.58 33.14
C LEU A 540 15.13 17.08 32.47
N TYR A 541 15.29 17.42 31.20
CA TYR A 541 16.61 17.37 30.57
C TYR A 541 17.40 18.61 30.97
N ILE A 542 18.52 18.40 31.66
CA ILE A 542 19.47 19.44 32.03
C ILE A 542 20.81 19.09 31.38
N GLY A 543 21.20 19.88 30.38
CA GLY A 543 22.42 19.69 29.62
C GLY A 543 23.27 20.95 29.59
N SER A 544 24.55 20.82 29.26
CA SER A 544 25.40 21.98 29.01
C SER A 544 26.33 21.74 27.82
N TYR A 545 26.62 22.79 27.06
CA TYR A 545 27.53 22.74 25.93
C TYR A 545 28.20 24.09 25.69
N ARG A 546 29.38 24.07 25.07
CA ARG A 546 30.06 25.26 24.54
C ARG A 546 30.27 25.13 23.04
N ARG A 547 30.17 26.25 22.33
CA ARG A 547 30.52 26.31 20.90
C ARG A 547 32.05 26.25 20.68
N SER A 548 32.84 26.72 21.63
CA SER A 548 34.30 26.61 21.63
C SER A 548 34.84 26.42 23.05
N ARG A 549 36.05 25.86 23.19
CA ARG A 549 36.67 25.62 24.51
C ARG A 549 36.90 26.90 25.32
N THR A 550 36.99 28.06 24.65
CA THR A 550 37.22 29.37 25.25
C THR A 550 35.96 30.23 25.30
N GLY A 551 34.83 29.72 24.81
CA GLY A 551 33.55 30.42 24.75
C GLY A 551 32.71 30.23 26.01
N PRO A 552 31.57 30.94 26.10
CA PRO A 552 30.67 30.81 27.23
C PRO A 552 29.94 29.44 27.22
N LEU A 553 29.63 28.94 28.41
CA LEU A 553 28.82 27.74 28.62
C LEU A 553 27.36 28.10 28.44
N THR A 554 26.67 27.33 27.60
CA THR A 554 25.22 27.33 27.54
C THR A 554 24.71 26.15 28.34
N ILE A 555 23.86 26.41 29.33
CA ILE A 555 23.15 25.42 30.12
C ILE A 555 21.70 25.44 29.66
N SER A 556 21.17 24.28 29.26
CA SER A 556 19.83 24.13 28.73
C SER A 556 18.97 23.29 29.67
N PHE A 557 17.80 23.83 30.00
CA PHE A 557 16.75 23.17 30.75
C PHE A 557 15.59 22.90 29.80
N ARG A 558 15.15 21.64 29.71
CA ARG A 558 14.04 21.24 28.85
C ARG A 558 13.08 20.31 29.56
N GLY A 559 11.79 20.55 29.39
CA GLY A 559 10.72 19.75 29.98
C GLY A 559 9.35 20.17 29.47
N LYS A 560 8.29 19.57 30.01
CA LYS A 560 6.89 19.94 29.70
C LYS A 560 6.34 20.99 30.67
N ASP A 561 6.83 21.02 31.91
CA ASP A 561 6.34 21.90 32.97
C ASP A 561 7.25 23.13 33.14
N GLN A 562 6.70 24.31 32.83
CA GLN A 562 7.37 25.60 32.99
C GLN A 562 7.78 25.88 34.44
N ALA A 563 6.93 25.54 35.41
CA ALA A 563 7.21 25.80 36.82
C ALA A 563 8.39 24.96 37.31
N ARG A 564 8.46 23.69 36.88
CA ARG A 564 9.61 22.81 37.19
C ARG A 564 10.90 23.36 36.59
N ILE A 565 10.86 23.87 35.35
CA ILE A 565 12.02 24.49 34.71
C ILE A 565 12.49 25.73 35.48
N GLU A 566 11.58 26.61 35.91
CA GLU A 566 11.96 27.78 36.69
C GLU A 566 12.53 27.39 38.07
N SER A 567 11.93 26.41 38.76
CA SER A 567 12.50 25.90 40.02
C SER A 567 13.91 25.31 39.84
N ALA A 568 14.17 24.60 38.74
CA ALA A 568 15.50 24.07 38.45
C ALA A 568 16.52 25.20 38.17
N LYS A 569 16.09 26.26 37.48
CA LYS A 569 16.93 27.45 37.26
C LYS A 569 17.24 28.17 38.57
N GLU A 570 16.25 28.40 39.41
CA GLU A 570 16.42 29.02 40.73
C GLU A 570 17.37 28.19 41.61
N ALA A 571 17.18 26.88 41.66
CA ALA A 571 18.08 25.97 42.38
C ALA A 571 19.53 25.99 41.83
N LEU A 572 19.72 26.26 40.54
CA LEU A 572 21.05 26.48 39.98
C LEU A 572 21.62 27.85 40.40
N TYR A 573 20.80 28.92 40.37
CA TYR A 573 21.21 30.26 40.78
C TYR A 573 21.71 30.29 42.22
N GLU A 574 21.02 29.60 43.15
CA GLU A 574 21.41 29.53 44.56
C GLU A 574 22.78 28.86 44.79
N LYS A 575 23.24 28.03 43.86
CA LYS A 575 24.54 27.34 43.95
C LYS A 575 25.73 28.24 43.56
N PHE A 576 25.49 29.46 43.05
CA PHE A 576 26.52 30.39 42.60
C PHE A 576 26.26 31.84 43.06
N HIS A 577 27.26 32.71 42.92
CA HIS A 577 27.10 34.13 43.23
C HIS A 577 26.15 34.83 42.23
N PRO A 578 25.44 35.89 42.64
CA PRO A 578 24.56 36.65 41.74
C PRO A 578 25.30 37.21 40.51
N GLY A 579 24.64 37.21 39.35
CA GLY A 579 25.16 37.81 38.10
C GLY A 579 26.06 36.90 37.27
N VAL A 580 26.26 35.64 37.67
CA VAL A 580 27.12 34.67 36.97
C VAL A 580 26.45 34.05 35.73
N PHE A 581 25.11 34.07 35.68
CA PHE A 581 24.34 33.61 34.53
C PHE A 581 23.55 34.76 33.90
N SER A 582 23.43 34.69 32.57
CA SER A 582 22.58 35.57 31.76
C SER A 582 21.57 34.72 31.00
N GLU A 583 20.33 35.17 30.89
CA GLU A 583 19.31 34.44 30.14
C GLU A 583 19.43 34.73 28.64
N THR A 584 19.14 33.69 27.85
CA THR A 584 18.87 33.83 26.42
C THR A 584 17.53 33.22 26.09
N ASN A 585 16.76 33.94 25.27
CA ASN A 585 15.46 33.48 24.75
C ASN A 585 15.59 32.26 23.86
#